data_AF-A0A3C8C6W9-F1
#
_entry.id   AF-A0A3C8C6W9-F1
#
_cell.length_a   1.000
_cell.length_b   1.000
_cell.length_c   1.000
_cell.angle_alpha   90.00
_cell.angle_beta   90.00
_cell.angle_gamma   90.00
#
_symmetry.space_group_name_H-M   'P 1'
#
loop_
_entity.id
_entity.type
_entity.pdbx_description
1 polymer ?
#
loop_
_entity_poly.entity_id
_entity_poly.type
_entity_poly.pdbx_seq_one_letter_code
_entity_poly.pdbx_strand_id
1 'polypeptide(L)'
;MNTGAKARLEIRFHDGNVITFGGNTDVSIAEFHHGEGDEGTHATLKLLDGAFHAIVANLLDTRRKMDFKVQTPLGVIGVRGTRFWG
;
A
#
# COMPACT_ATOMS: atom_id res chain seq x y z
N MET A 1 -2.00 -2.71 12.93
CA MET A 1 -0.83 -3.61 12.89
C MET A 1 0.36 -2.80 13.35
N ASN A 2 1.20 -3.34 14.21
CA ASN A 2 2.28 -2.59 14.85
C ASN A 2 3.62 -3.29 14.65
N THR A 3 4.66 -2.51 14.34
CA THR A 3 6.05 -3.00 14.31
C THR A 3 6.82 -2.50 15.53
N GLY A 4 7.61 -3.38 16.16
CA GLY A 4 8.56 -2.98 17.21
C GLY A 4 9.78 -2.23 16.65
N ALA A 5 10.60 -1.65 17.53
CA ALA A 5 11.71 -0.77 17.14
C ALA A 5 12.72 -1.33 16.13
N LYS A 6 12.93 -2.65 16.11
CA LYS A 6 13.82 -3.34 15.14
C LYS A 6 13.08 -4.28 14.20
N ALA A 7 11.75 -4.25 14.21
CA ALA A 7 10.92 -5.08 13.36
C ALA A 7 10.73 -4.41 11.99
N ARG A 8 10.49 -5.25 10.98
CA ARG A 8 10.01 -4.84 9.67
C ARG A 8 8.82 -5.72 9.31
N LEU A 9 7.85 -5.14 8.62
CA LEU A 9 6.69 -5.84 8.09
C LEU A 9 6.65 -5.65 6.59
N GLU A 10 6.69 -6.74 5.81
CA GLU A 10 6.45 -6.70 4.37
C GLU A 10 5.08 -7.31 4.07
N ILE A 11 4.28 -6.61 3.28
CA ILE A 11 3.04 -7.12 2.72
C ILE A 11 3.22 -7.20 1.21
N ARG A 12 3.01 -8.40 0.66
CA ARG A 12 3.04 -8.68 -0.77
C ARG A 12 1.65 -9.05 -1.24
N PHE A 13 1.16 -8.31 -2.22
CA PHE A 13 -0.12 -8.55 -2.86
C PHE A 13 0.05 -9.47 -4.06
N HIS A 14 -1.01 -10.19 -4.44
CA HIS A 14 -1.00 -11.14 -5.56
C HIS A 14 -0.76 -10.46 -6.92
N ASP A 15 -1.04 -9.16 -7.03
CA ASP A 15 -0.87 -8.33 -8.22
C ASP A 15 0.57 -7.81 -8.40
N GLY A 16 1.49 -8.18 -7.51
CA GLY A 16 2.89 -7.78 -7.55
C GLY A 16 3.20 -6.50 -6.76
N ASN A 17 2.20 -5.87 -6.13
CA ASN A 17 2.45 -4.75 -5.23
C ASN A 17 3.16 -5.22 -3.95
N VAL A 18 4.12 -4.44 -3.49
CA VAL A 18 4.85 -4.71 -2.24
C VAL A 18 4.90 -3.44 -1.42
N ILE A 19 4.55 -3.54 -0.13
CA ILE A 19 4.79 -2.47 0.84
C ILE A 19 5.56 -3.00 2.03
N THR A 20 6.56 -2.24 2.48
CA THR A 20 7.39 -2.53 3.64
C THR A 20 7.24 -1.43 4.66
N PHE A 21 7.04 -1.79 5.92
CA PHE A 21 6.99 -0.88 7.05
C PHE A 21 8.25 -1.00 7.90
N GLY A 22 8.76 0.15 8.35
CA GLY A 22 9.90 0.26 9.26
C GLY A 22 9.54 -0.11 10.70
N GLY A 23 10.47 0.13 11.63
CA GLY A 23 10.21 -0.02 13.05
C GLY A 23 9.29 1.08 13.58
N ASN A 24 8.65 0.82 14.73
CA ASN A 24 7.73 1.77 15.40
C ASN A 24 6.65 2.31 14.46
N THR A 25 6.08 1.44 13.63
CA THR A 25 5.07 1.81 12.65
C THR A 25 3.71 1.29 13.08
N ASP A 26 2.71 2.18 13.06
CA ASP A 26 1.30 1.82 13.26
C ASP A 26 0.53 2.01 11.94
N VAL A 27 0.07 0.90 11.38
CA VAL A 27 -0.65 0.85 10.12
C VAL A 27 -1.88 -0.03 10.20
N SER A 28 -2.98 0.38 9.57
CA SER A 28 -4.16 -0.43 9.36
C SER A 28 -4.55 -0.51 7.88
N ILE A 29 -5.21 -1.59 7.51
CA ILE A 29 -5.88 -1.70 6.21
C ILE A 29 -7.27 -1.10 6.42
N ALA A 30 -7.55 0.04 5.80
CA ALA A 30 -8.84 0.69 5.87
C ALA A 30 -9.84 0.00 4.92
N GLU A 31 -9.39 -0.29 3.70
CA GLU A 31 -10.19 -0.98 2.69
C GLU A 31 -9.30 -1.91 1.88
N PHE A 32 -9.80 -3.10 1.58
CA PHE A 32 -9.15 -4.03 0.67
C PHE A 32 -10.22 -4.74 -0.15
N HIS A 33 -10.23 -4.47 -1.44
CA HIS A 33 -11.10 -5.14 -2.42
C HIS A 33 -10.21 -5.83 -3.44
N HIS A 34 -10.32 -7.15 -3.45
CA HIS A 34 -9.75 -7.97 -4.50
C HIS A 34 -10.85 -8.30 -5.50
N GLY A 35 -10.90 -7.57 -6.62
CA GLY A 35 -11.80 -7.87 -7.73
C GLY A 35 -11.25 -8.99 -8.60
N GLU A 36 -12.13 -9.87 -9.09
CA GLU A 36 -11.77 -10.89 -10.07
C GLU A 36 -11.71 -10.27 -11.49
N GLY A 37 -10.75 -10.71 -12.31
CA GLY A 37 -10.61 -10.24 -13.69
C GLY A 37 -10.24 -8.75 -13.83
N ASP A 38 -11.08 -8.00 -14.52
CA ASP A 38 -10.85 -6.59 -14.90
C ASP A 38 -11.23 -5.58 -13.79
N GLU A 39 -11.91 -6.02 -12.71
CA GLU A 39 -12.37 -5.14 -11.63
C GLU A 39 -11.21 -4.47 -10.85
N GLY A 40 -10.02 -5.07 -10.93
CA GLY A 40 -8.80 -4.54 -10.32
C GLY A 40 -8.75 -4.72 -8.80
N THR A 41 -7.57 -4.46 -8.23
CA THR A 41 -7.37 -4.50 -6.77
C THR A 41 -7.34 -3.07 -6.24
N HIS A 42 -8.13 -2.82 -5.19
CA HIS A 42 -8.21 -1.54 -4.50
C HIS A 42 -7.74 -1.76 -3.07
N ALA A 43 -6.74 -1.00 -2.65
CA ALA A 43 -6.19 -1.09 -1.30
C ALA A 43 -5.98 0.30 -0.74
N THR A 44 -6.66 0.59 0.37
CA THR A 44 -6.46 1.81 1.15
C THR A 44 -5.78 1.43 2.45
N LEU A 45 -4.54 1.86 2.61
CA LEU A 45 -3.76 1.72 3.84
C LEU A 45 -3.84 3.01 4.62
N LYS A 46 -4.00 2.93 5.94
CA LYS A 46 -3.96 4.07 6.84
C LYS A 46 -2.73 3.93 7.73
N LEU A 47 -1.76 4.81 7.52
CA LEU A 47 -0.55 4.92 8.31
C LEU A 47 -0.73 6.04 9.32
N LEU A 48 -0.65 5.74 10.61
CA LEU A 48 -0.77 6.75 11.67
C LEU A 48 0.60 7.36 12.00
N ASP A 49 1.61 6.52 12.13
CA ASP A 49 2.98 6.92 12.45
C ASP A 49 3.98 5.87 11.95
N GLY A 50 5.25 6.27 11.80
CA GLY A 50 6.33 5.43 11.32
C GLY A 50 6.70 5.70 9.86
N ALA A 51 7.39 4.74 9.25
CA ALA A 51 7.93 4.88 7.91
C ALA A 51 7.58 3.68 7.04
N PHE A 52 7.45 3.90 5.74
CA PHE A 52 7.13 2.87 4.78
C PHE A 52 7.86 3.05 3.44
N HIS A 53 7.98 1.95 2.71
CA HIS A 53 8.48 1.91 1.34
C HIS A 53 7.57 1.03 0.52
N ALA A 54 7.02 1.58 -0.56
CA ALA A 54 6.05 0.91 -1.41
C ALA A 54 6.54 0.85 -2.85
N ILE A 55 6.37 -0.32 -3.46
CA ILE A 55 6.60 -0.60 -4.86
C ILE A 55 5.25 -1.04 -5.44
N VAL A 56 4.60 -0.14 -6.17
CA VAL A 56 3.33 -0.43 -6.84
C VAL A 56 3.65 -0.85 -8.27
N ALA A 57 3.24 -2.06 -8.64
CA ALA A 57 3.40 -2.60 -9.98
C ALA A 57 2.68 -1.69 -10.98
N ASN A 58 3.38 -1.36 -12.06
CA ASN A 58 2.82 -0.52 -13.10
C ASN A 58 1.96 -1.41 -14.00
N LEU A 59 0.64 -1.24 -13.94
CA LEU A 59 -0.24 -1.94 -14.86
C LEU A 59 -0.30 -1.16 -16.17
N LEU A 60 0.32 -1.73 -17.21
CA LEU A 60 0.25 -1.22 -18.58
C LEU A 60 -1.17 -1.29 -19.16
N ASP A 61 -2.04 -2.09 -18.54
CA ASP A 61 -3.44 -2.24 -18.95
C ASP A 61 -4.31 -1.17 -18.29
N THR A 62 -4.64 -0.13 -19.05
CA THR A 62 -5.50 0.99 -18.63
C THR A 62 -6.93 0.58 -18.31
N ARG A 63 -7.34 -0.67 -18.59
CA ARG A 63 -8.66 -1.19 -18.25
C ARG A 63 -8.78 -1.63 -16.79
N ARG A 64 -7.67 -2.07 -16.17
CA ARG A 64 -7.67 -2.51 -14.77
C ARG A 64 -7.58 -1.28 -13.87
N LYS A 65 -8.67 -0.99 -13.16
CA LYS A 65 -8.71 0.08 -12.16
C LYS A 65 -7.95 -0.37 -10.93
N MET A 66 -6.69 0.05 -10.79
CA MET A 66 -5.94 -0.15 -9.55
C MET A 66 -5.87 1.17 -8.80
N ASP A 67 -6.52 1.23 -7.64
CA ASP A 67 -6.41 2.36 -6.72
C ASP A 67 -5.68 1.89 -5.44
N PHE A 68 -4.36 2.10 -5.42
CA PHE A 68 -3.56 1.95 -4.21
C PHE A 68 -3.41 3.30 -3.53
N LYS A 69 -3.86 3.41 -2.27
CA LYS A 69 -3.86 4.65 -1.50
C LYS A 69 -3.20 4.46 -0.14
N VAL A 70 -2.37 5.41 0.25
CA VAL A 70 -1.83 5.52 1.61
C VAL A 70 -2.36 6.81 2.24
N GLN A 71 -3.18 6.67 3.27
CA GLN A 71 -3.69 7.77 4.08
C GLN A 71 -2.75 7.99 5.26
N THR A 72 -2.29 9.21 5.43
CA THR A 72 -1.50 9.67 6.56
C THR A 72 -2.24 10.82 7.26
N PRO A 73 -1.86 11.21 8.49
CA PRO A 73 -2.40 12.42 9.11
C PRO A 73 -2.18 13.69 8.28
N LEU A 74 -1.16 13.69 7.42
CA LEU A 74 -0.80 14.83 6.57
C LEU A 74 -1.55 14.87 5.23
N GLY A 75 -2.17 13.76 4.81
CA GLY A 75 -2.90 13.68 3.55
C GLY A 75 -2.95 12.29 2.95
N VAL A 76 -3.48 12.20 1.72
CA VAL A 76 -3.68 10.95 0.99
C VAL A 76 -2.72 10.89 -0.19
N ILE A 77 -1.96 9.80 -0.28
CA ILE A 77 -1.05 9.50 -1.38
C ILE A 77 -1.74 8.44 -2.26
N GLY A 78 -2.19 8.85 -3.44
CA GLY A 78 -2.72 7.93 -4.45
C GLY A 78 -1.62 7.54 -5.45
N VAL A 79 -1.40 6.25 -5.65
CA VAL A 79 -0.26 5.77 -6.47
C VAL A 79 -0.74 4.91 -7.62
N ARG A 80 -0.22 5.24 -8.82
CA ARG A 80 -0.45 4.50 -10.07
C ARG A 80 0.90 4.10 -10.65
N GLY A 81 1.41 2.97 -10.19
CA GLY A 81 2.62 2.36 -10.74
C GLY A 81 3.91 3.15 -10.49
N THR A 82 4.30 3.30 -9.23
CA THR A 82 5.51 4.02 -8.81
C THR A 82 6.14 3.36 -7.59
N ARG A 83 7.44 3.56 -7.41
CA ARG A 83 8.14 3.32 -6.15
C ARG A 83 8.21 4.60 -5.33
N PHE A 84 7.74 4.57 -4.08
CA PHE A 84 7.70 5.73 -3.21
C PHE A 84 7.93 5.34 -1.73
N TRP A 85 8.26 6.31 -0.90
CA TRP A 85 8.50 6.13 0.53
C TRP A 85 8.04 7.37 1.30
N GLY A 86 7.79 7.19 2.59
CA GLY A 86 7.33 8.24 3.50
C GLY A 86 7.51 7.83 4.95
#